data_AF-A0A9D5B9G6-F1
#
_entry.id   AF-A0A9D5B9G6-F1
#
_cell.length_a   1.000
_cell.length_b   1.000
_cell.length_c   1.000
_cell.angle_alpha   90.00
_cell.angle_beta   90.00
_cell.angle_gamma   90.00
#
_symmetry.space_group_name_H-M   'P 1'
#
loop_
_entity.id
_entity.type
_entity.pdbx_description
1 polymer ?
#
loop_
_entity_poly.entity_id
_entity_poly.type
_entity_poly.pdbx_seq_one_letter_code
_entity_poly.pdbx_strand_id
1 'polypeptide(L)'
;SSFNVNIQPKKTLNPKDPPKTQVRKMEKLVEVCEPAEVRIEFTLNTKCRATVQLKSLHSTTPIAFKIQTSSPNKFLVNPPSGLIPPLSISTFQVILKPQPNLPRSYPRSPSDRFLIKTAEFSSNSSDSTHPDSINSWFASRPYGFSTYDIKLKVAFIGSFLLRDAVSRADLETVRGLIKRQRSVLAGLSLDESNSLLRVASELDNPDDMVLLLLEAGLRIHETVRSDHFNRHDDVHVADANNVQHVEDVEHGELVLEASRNGNVRELETLLRIGVNFNYRYDYGLTAVHVAAFKGHKEAVLMLCKAGLDLECEDDEGHVPLHMAVESGDFETVRIFVEKGVNVNAMNKKGVTPLYLARVWGHEDVCELLIGRGALSTLSLALA
;
A
#
# COMPACT_ATOMS: atom_id res chain seq x y z
N SER A 1 -89.15 25.03 -6.65
CA SER A 1 -88.97 26.32 -5.95
C SER A 1 -88.90 26.04 -4.46
N SER A 2 -87.90 26.62 -3.79
CA SER A 2 -87.83 26.79 -2.32
C SER A 2 -87.62 25.52 -1.48
N PHE A 3 -86.35 25.13 -1.27
CA PHE A 3 -85.96 24.32 -0.11
C PHE A 3 -85.46 25.25 1.00
N ASN A 4 -86.23 25.27 2.09
CA ASN A 4 -85.89 25.87 3.38
C ASN A 4 -84.63 25.21 3.96
N VAL A 5 -83.58 25.99 4.20
CA VAL A 5 -82.43 25.57 5.01
C VAL A 5 -82.57 26.17 6.40
N ASN A 6 -82.59 25.26 7.37
CA ASN A 6 -82.74 25.46 8.80
C ASN A 6 -81.53 26.20 9.40
N ILE A 7 -81.78 27.21 10.25
CA ILE A 7 -80.75 27.96 10.98
C ILE A 7 -80.55 27.33 12.36
N GLN A 8 -79.30 27.01 12.72
CA GLN A 8 -78.84 26.87 14.11
C GLN A 8 -77.46 27.57 14.26
N PRO A 9 -77.11 28.09 15.45
CA PRO A 9 -76.33 29.32 15.58
C PRO A 9 -74.82 29.15 15.85
N LYS A 10 -74.11 30.27 15.62
CA LYS A 10 -72.69 30.58 15.84
C LYS A 10 -72.07 29.94 17.09
N LYS A 11 -70.97 29.20 16.91
CA LYS A 11 -69.93 29.04 17.93
C LYS A 11 -68.87 30.13 17.75
N THR A 12 -68.63 30.82 18.85
CA THR A 12 -67.65 31.88 19.08
C THR A 12 -66.23 31.47 18.72
N LEU A 13 -65.58 32.22 17.82
CA LEU A 13 -64.15 32.09 17.51
C LEU A 13 -63.36 32.89 18.57
N ASN A 14 -62.62 32.20 19.43
CA ASN A 14 -61.67 32.84 20.35
C ASN A 14 -60.43 33.31 19.57
N PRO A 15 -59.95 34.56 19.73
CA PRO A 15 -58.76 35.06 19.05
C PRO A 15 -57.53 34.88 19.93
N LYS A 16 -56.95 33.68 19.96
CA LYS A 16 -55.62 33.45 20.56
C LYS A 16 -54.92 32.29 19.88
N ASP A 17 -54.32 32.56 18.72
CA ASP A 17 -53.12 31.85 18.30
C ASP A 17 -52.23 32.87 17.56
N PRO A 18 -51.02 33.19 18.06
CA PRO A 18 -50.08 33.99 17.30
C PRO A 18 -49.69 33.21 16.02
N PRO A 19 -49.33 33.91 14.92
CA PRO A 19 -48.96 33.24 13.68
C PRO A 19 -47.81 32.27 13.98
N LYS A 20 -48.02 30.99 13.67
CA LYS A 20 -47.01 29.94 13.75
C LYS A 20 -45.77 30.44 13.01
N THR A 21 -44.75 30.83 13.75
CA THR A 21 -43.40 31.08 13.25
C THR A 21 -43.02 29.85 12.45
N GLN A 22 -42.96 29.97 11.13
CA GLN A 22 -42.36 28.95 10.29
C GLN A 22 -40.96 28.73 10.86
N VAL A 23 -40.77 27.58 11.49
CA VAL A 23 -39.44 27.08 11.83
C VAL A 23 -38.74 26.92 10.50
N ARG A 24 -37.97 27.95 10.10
CA ARG A 24 -37.05 27.86 8.96
C ARG A 24 -36.23 26.60 9.20
N LYS A 25 -36.44 25.59 8.36
CA LYS A 25 -35.58 24.41 8.28
C LYS A 25 -34.16 24.97 8.17
N MET A 26 -33.29 24.70 9.14
CA MET A 26 -31.93 25.23 9.14
C MET A 26 -31.19 24.61 7.95
N GLU A 27 -31.06 25.37 6.87
CA GLU A 27 -30.35 24.94 5.68
C GLU A 27 -28.84 24.89 5.97
N LYS A 28 -28.18 23.83 5.51
CA LYS A 28 -26.74 23.63 5.66
C LYS A 28 -26.03 24.73 4.86
N LEU A 29 -25.34 25.64 5.55
CA LEU A 29 -24.67 26.78 4.91
C LEU A 29 -23.39 26.36 4.17
N VAL A 30 -22.60 25.49 4.82
CA VAL A 30 -21.28 25.07 4.37
C VAL A 30 -21.18 23.55 4.39
N GLU A 31 -20.49 23.02 3.39
CA GLU A 31 -20.07 21.64 3.33
C GLU A 31 -18.56 21.52 3.51
N VAL A 32 -18.13 20.62 4.39
CA VAL A 32 -16.72 20.23 4.46
C VAL A 32 -16.48 19.23 3.33
N CYS A 33 -15.61 19.57 2.38
CA CYS A 33 -15.24 18.62 1.32
C CYS A 33 -14.53 17.43 1.97
N GLU A 34 -14.79 16.22 1.45
CA GLU A 34 -14.24 15.01 2.04
C GLU A 34 -12.73 15.11 2.29
N PRO A 35 -12.24 14.61 3.44
CA PRO A 35 -12.95 13.81 4.45
C PRO A 35 -13.61 14.63 5.58
N ALA A 36 -14.69 14.11 6.17
CA ALA A 36 -15.40 14.70 7.33
C ALA A 36 -14.63 14.61 8.67
N GLU A 37 -13.31 14.46 8.63
CA GLU A 37 -12.41 14.43 9.77
C GLU A 37 -11.08 15.11 9.39
N VAL A 38 -10.41 15.72 10.36
CA VAL A 38 -9.09 16.31 10.15
C VAL A 38 -8.06 15.18 10.20
N ARG A 39 -7.53 14.81 9.03
CA ARG A 39 -6.49 13.78 8.89
C ARG A 39 -5.12 14.42 8.96
N ILE A 40 -4.36 14.10 10.00
CA ILE A 40 -3.02 14.65 10.25
C ILE A 40 -2.00 13.58 9.95
N GLU A 41 -1.16 13.83 8.95
CA GLU A 41 0.01 13.01 8.66
C GLU A 41 1.07 13.21 9.75
N PHE A 42 1.10 12.27 10.69
CA PHE A 42 1.87 12.43 11.93
C PHE A 42 3.31 11.97 11.74
N THR A 43 4.25 12.75 12.28
CA THR A 43 5.66 12.37 12.39
C THR A 43 6.24 13.00 13.66
N LEU A 44 7.02 12.23 14.42
CA LEU A 44 7.58 12.69 15.69
C LEU A 44 8.43 13.96 15.50
N ASN A 45 8.35 14.87 16.47
CA ASN A 45 9.15 16.09 16.54
C ASN A 45 9.06 17.02 15.32
N THR A 46 8.03 16.87 14.47
CA THR A 46 7.81 17.73 13.30
C THR A 46 6.48 18.48 13.37
N LYS A 47 6.38 19.59 12.63
CA LYS A 47 5.11 20.31 12.46
C LYS A 47 4.29 19.58 11.40
N CYS A 48 3.23 18.90 11.81
CA CYS A 48 2.31 18.22 10.89
C CYS A 48 1.20 19.17 10.46
N ARG A 49 0.84 19.17 9.17
CA ARG A 49 -0.20 20.04 8.62
C ARG A 49 -1.32 19.22 7.99
N ALA A 50 -2.55 19.68 8.13
CA ALA A 50 -3.72 19.12 7.48
C ALA A 50 -4.56 20.24 6.88
N THR A 51 -4.91 20.13 5.60
CA THR A 51 -5.75 21.13 4.92
C THR A 51 -7.19 20.65 4.91
N VAL A 52 -8.10 21.54 5.31
CA VAL A 52 -9.55 21.30 5.28
C VAL A 52 -10.17 22.30 4.31
N GLN A 53 -11.05 21.82 3.43
CA GLN A 53 -11.74 22.65 2.45
C GLN A 53 -13.22 22.80 2.83
N LEU A 54 -13.71 24.02 2.73
CA LEU A 54 -15.07 24.43 3.05
C LEU A 54 -15.71 24.97 1.77
N LYS A 55 -16.78 24.31 1.31
CA LYS A 55 -17.57 24.71 0.16
C LYS A 55 -18.82 25.45 0.62
N SER A 56 -19.02 26.65 0.08
CA SER A 56 -20.28 27.38 0.26
C SER A 56 -21.40 26.70 -0.53
N LEU A 57 -22.54 26.48 0.12
CA LEU A 57 -23.76 26.00 -0.52
C LEU A 57 -24.71 27.14 -0.91
N HIS A 58 -24.38 28.38 -0.54
CA HIS A 58 -25.18 29.57 -0.85
C HIS A 58 -24.72 30.25 -2.14
N SER A 59 -25.69 30.69 -2.95
CA SER A 59 -25.47 31.33 -4.26
C SER A 59 -25.35 32.84 -4.23
N THR A 60 -25.80 33.49 -3.15
CA THR A 60 -25.95 34.96 -3.11
C THR A 60 -25.17 35.62 -1.99
N THR A 61 -25.06 34.99 -0.82
CA THR A 61 -24.44 35.57 0.37
C THR A 61 -23.11 34.90 0.69
N PRO A 62 -22.06 35.67 1.03
CA PRO A 62 -20.83 35.10 1.57
C PRO A 62 -21.08 34.54 2.96
N ILE A 63 -20.31 33.52 3.34
CA ILE A 63 -20.44 32.86 4.63
C ILE A 63 -19.20 33.16 5.47
N ALA A 64 -19.40 33.73 6.65
CA ALA A 64 -18.32 33.86 7.62
C ALA A 64 -18.10 32.54 8.35
N PHE A 65 -16.83 32.19 8.58
CA PHE A 65 -16.45 31.05 9.38
C PHE A 65 -15.49 31.44 10.51
N LYS A 66 -15.57 30.70 11.62
CA LYS A 66 -14.63 30.77 12.74
C LYS A 66 -14.36 29.38 13.27
N ILE A 67 -13.09 29.08 13.53
CA ILE A 67 -12.64 27.74 13.93
C ILE A 67 -12.15 27.78 15.38
N GLN A 68 -12.61 26.81 16.17
CA GLN A 68 -12.18 26.61 17.55
C GLN A 68 -11.65 25.19 17.71
N THR A 69 -10.64 25.00 18.55
CA THR A 69 -10.07 23.69 18.89
C THR A 69 -10.23 23.41 20.38
N SER A 70 -10.47 22.16 20.75
CA SER A 70 -10.43 21.71 22.15
C SER A 70 -9.01 21.65 22.72
N SER A 71 -7.99 21.69 21.87
CA SER A 71 -6.58 21.52 22.24
C SER A 71 -5.69 22.66 21.69
N PRO A 72 -5.90 23.91 22.13
CA PRO A 72 -5.19 25.10 21.61
C PRO A 72 -3.68 25.06 21.87
N ASN A 73 -3.25 24.31 22.89
CA ASN A 73 -1.83 24.14 23.19
C ASN A 73 -1.14 23.25 22.15
N LYS A 74 -1.87 22.32 21.52
CA LYS A 74 -1.34 21.36 20.52
C LYS A 74 -1.51 21.84 19.09
N PHE A 75 -2.62 22.50 18.76
CA PHE A 75 -2.98 22.86 17.40
C PHE A 75 -3.00 24.36 17.18
N LEU A 76 -2.54 24.78 16.01
CA LEU A 76 -2.75 26.10 15.44
C LEU A 76 -3.67 25.96 14.22
N VAL A 77 -4.46 27.00 13.93
CA VAL A 77 -5.35 27.04 12.77
C VAL A 77 -5.04 28.29 11.95
N ASN A 78 -4.91 28.13 10.63
CA ASN A 78 -4.59 29.23 9.73
C ASN A 78 -5.37 29.15 8.39
N PRO A 79 -6.21 30.14 8.04
CA PRO A 79 -6.68 31.22 8.90
C PRO A 79 -7.68 30.69 9.95
N PRO A 80 -7.72 31.24 11.17
CA PRO A 80 -8.67 30.83 12.21
C PRO A 80 -10.10 31.34 11.98
N SER A 81 -10.26 32.37 11.15
CA SER A 81 -11.53 32.97 10.74
C SER A 81 -11.40 33.57 9.35
N GLY A 82 -12.51 33.67 8.62
CA GLY A 82 -12.50 34.17 7.25
C GLY A 82 -13.89 34.20 6.63
N LEU A 83 -13.93 34.55 5.34
CA LEU A 83 -15.13 34.52 4.51
C LEU A 83 -15.00 33.45 3.42
N ILE A 84 -16.11 32.81 3.11
CA ILE A 84 -16.28 31.92 1.96
C ILE A 84 -17.21 32.65 0.99
N PRO A 85 -16.71 33.06 -0.19
CA PRO A 85 -17.58 33.62 -1.22
C PRO A 85 -18.73 32.68 -1.64
N PRO A 86 -19.79 33.20 -2.26
CA PRO A 86 -20.90 32.38 -2.75
C PRO A 86 -20.44 31.32 -3.75
N LEU A 87 -20.94 30.09 -3.62
CA LEU A 87 -20.59 28.91 -4.44
C LEU A 87 -19.08 28.64 -4.60
N SER A 88 -18.25 29.18 -3.71
CA SER A 88 -16.80 29.00 -3.76
C SER A 88 -16.30 28.04 -2.68
N ILE A 89 -15.02 27.68 -2.81
CA ILE A 89 -14.28 26.90 -1.82
C ILE A 89 -13.30 27.82 -1.10
N SER A 90 -13.22 27.71 0.22
CA SER A 90 -12.18 28.30 1.05
C SER A 90 -11.47 27.21 1.83
N THR A 91 -10.22 27.41 2.21
CA THR A 91 -9.41 26.40 2.90
C THR A 91 -8.82 26.95 4.18
N PHE A 92 -8.61 26.06 5.15
CA PHE A 92 -7.82 26.36 6.33
C PHE A 92 -6.89 25.20 6.64
N GLN A 93 -5.76 25.52 7.25
CA GLN A 93 -4.77 24.58 7.71
C GLN A 93 -4.90 24.36 9.22
N VAL A 94 -4.95 23.10 9.62
CA VAL A 94 -4.69 22.67 10.98
C VAL A 94 -3.22 22.29 11.08
N ILE A 95 -2.51 22.89 12.02
CA ILE A 95 -1.08 22.67 12.24
C ILE A 95 -0.91 22.08 13.63
N LEU A 96 -0.49 20.81 13.69
CA LEU A 96 -0.06 20.18 14.93
C LEU A 96 1.39 20.61 15.24
N LYS A 97 1.61 21.16 16.45
CA LYS A 97 2.95 21.48 16.93
C LYS A 97 3.77 20.19 17.12
N PRO A 98 5.11 20.23 17.04
CA PRO A 98 5.97 19.07 17.27
C PRO A 98 5.59 18.31 18.53
N GLN A 99 5.37 17.00 18.39
CA GLN A 99 5.05 16.12 19.52
C GLN A 99 6.22 15.16 19.77
N PRO A 100 6.67 15.02 21.03
CA PRO A 100 7.78 14.13 21.38
C PRO A 100 7.37 12.66 21.52
N ASN A 101 6.08 12.40 21.69
CA ASN A 101 5.54 11.06 21.94
C ASN A 101 4.48 10.70 20.91
N LEU A 102 4.34 9.39 20.65
CA LEU A 102 3.22 8.85 19.89
C LEU A 102 1.88 9.24 20.54
N PRO A 103 0.83 9.55 19.75
CA PRO A 103 -0.49 9.81 20.29
C PRO A 103 -1.00 8.58 21.07
N ARG A 104 -1.23 8.74 22.38
CA ARG A 104 -1.70 7.64 23.27
C ARG A 104 -3.03 7.00 22.83
N SER A 105 -3.82 7.72 22.04
CA SER A 105 -5.08 7.24 21.46
C SER A 105 -5.00 7.40 19.95
N TYR A 106 -4.67 6.31 19.28
CA TYR A 106 -4.48 6.18 17.85
C TYR A 106 -5.44 5.09 17.32
N PRO A 107 -6.03 5.20 16.10
CA PRO A 107 -5.90 6.25 15.08
C PRO A 107 -6.68 7.53 15.34
N ARG A 108 -7.49 7.58 16.41
CA ARG A 108 -8.37 8.72 16.70
C ARG A 108 -8.10 9.29 18.08
N SER A 109 -7.95 10.61 18.14
CA SER A 109 -7.98 11.32 19.41
C SER A 109 -9.42 11.50 19.88
N PRO A 110 -9.81 10.98 21.07
CA PRO A 110 -11.15 11.19 21.62
C PRO A 110 -11.33 12.64 22.12
N SER A 111 -10.22 13.30 22.47
CA SER A 111 -10.16 14.63 23.10
C SER A 111 -9.91 15.77 22.11
N ASP A 112 -9.22 15.53 21.00
CA ASP A 112 -8.91 16.57 20.02
C ASP A 112 -10.04 16.70 18.99
N ARG A 113 -10.67 17.89 18.95
CA ARG A 113 -11.83 18.22 18.09
C ARG A 113 -11.74 19.65 17.58
N PHE A 114 -12.30 19.88 16.40
CA PHE A 114 -12.48 21.22 15.84
C PHE A 114 -13.97 21.54 15.70
N LEU A 115 -14.33 22.76 16.06
CA LEU A 115 -15.67 23.32 15.88
C LEU A 115 -15.58 24.46 14.87
N ILE A 116 -16.28 24.32 13.76
CA ILE A 116 -16.40 25.36 12.74
C ILE A 116 -17.77 25.99 12.93
N LYS A 117 -17.78 27.27 13.29
CA LYS A 117 -19.00 28.08 13.38
C LYS A 117 -19.16 28.83 12.07
N THR A 118 -20.32 28.70 11.45
CA THR A 118 -20.63 29.37 10.18
C THR A 118 -21.89 30.20 10.30
N ALA A 119 -21.92 31.34 9.61
CA ALA A 119 -23.08 32.22 9.56
C ALA A 119 -23.04 33.05 8.28
N GLU A 120 -24.22 33.38 7.74
CA GLU A 120 -24.32 34.30 6.61
C GLU A 120 -23.75 35.67 6.98
N PHE A 121 -22.88 36.18 6.12
CA PHE A 121 -22.21 37.46 6.28
C PHE A 121 -22.92 38.52 5.42
N SER A 122 -23.83 39.25 6.04
CA SER A 122 -24.42 40.46 5.47
C SER A 122 -23.57 41.66 5.90
N SER A 123 -22.71 42.16 5.03
CA SER A 123 -21.93 43.38 5.31
C SER A 123 -22.89 44.58 5.38
N ASN A 124 -23.07 45.16 6.56
CA ASN A 124 -23.35 46.60 6.60
C ASN A 124 -22.02 47.30 6.27
N SER A 125 -22.09 48.41 5.53
CA SER A 125 -21.05 48.98 4.66
C SER A 125 -19.73 49.45 5.32
N SER A 126 -19.36 48.95 6.50
CA SER A 126 -18.13 49.30 7.22
C SER A 126 -17.28 48.10 7.67
N ASP A 127 -17.74 46.86 7.50
CA ASP A 127 -17.02 45.69 8.02
C ASP A 127 -15.92 45.24 7.06
N SER A 128 -14.66 45.38 7.51
CA SER A 128 -13.50 44.90 6.76
C SER A 128 -13.51 43.37 6.64
N THR A 129 -12.96 42.84 5.54
CA THR A 129 -12.81 41.39 5.32
C THR A 129 -11.63 40.78 6.11
N HIS A 130 -11.02 41.54 7.03
CA HIS A 130 -9.89 41.09 7.84
C HIS A 130 -10.34 40.06 8.91
N PRO A 131 -9.53 39.03 9.23
CA PRO A 131 -9.87 38.01 10.24
C PRO A 131 -10.28 38.56 11.62
N ASP A 132 -9.66 39.67 12.04
CA ASP A 132 -9.95 40.34 13.32
C ASP A 132 -11.30 41.04 13.34
N SER A 133 -11.69 41.64 12.21
CA SER A 133 -13.02 42.21 12.03
C SER A 133 -14.09 41.12 12.05
N ILE A 134 -13.83 39.97 11.42
CA ILE A 134 -14.75 38.81 11.44
C ILE A 134 -14.88 38.23 12.84
N ASN A 135 -13.78 38.15 13.61
CA ASN A 135 -13.83 37.71 15.00
C ASN A 135 -14.65 38.68 15.89
N SER A 136 -14.46 39.97 15.68
CA SER A 136 -15.21 41.02 16.38
C SER A 136 -16.69 41.03 15.97
N TRP A 137 -16.98 40.73 14.70
CA TRP A 137 -18.33 40.54 14.17
C TRP A 137 -19.02 39.31 14.79
N PHE A 138 -18.32 38.19 14.96
CA PHE A 138 -18.85 37.04 15.70
C PHE A 138 -19.13 37.35 17.18
N ALA A 139 -18.38 38.27 17.80
CA ALA A 139 -18.50 38.62 19.22
C ALA A 139 -19.55 39.71 19.51
N SER A 140 -19.77 40.63 18.57
CA SER A 140 -20.66 41.81 18.73
C SER A 140 -22.13 41.53 18.40
N ARG A 141 -22.47 40.31 17.95
CA ARG A 141 -23.84 39.99 17.51
C ARG A 141 -24.79 39.76 18.69
N PRO A 142 -26.01 40.34 18.65
CA PRO A 142 -27.01 40.18 19.70
C PRO A 142 -27.56 38.74 19.77
N TYR A 143 -28.01 38.37 20.97
CA TYR A 143 -28.65 37.09 21.29
C TYR A 143 -29.78 36.76 20.29
N GLY A 144 -29.66 35.64 19.56
CA GLY A 144 -30.73 35.12 18.69
C GLY A 144 -30.33 34.72 17.26
N PHE A 145 -29.10 34.98 16.82
CA PHE A 145 -28.61 34.47 15.53
C PHE A 145 -28.16 33.01 15.63
N SER A 146 -28.69 32.15 14.75
CA SER A 146 -28.28 30.75 14.69
C SER A 146 -26.97 30.62 13.91
N THR A 147 -25.89 30.19 14.56
CA THR A 147 -24.72 29.66 13.86
C THR A 147 -25.00 28.24 13.42
N TYR A 148 -24.45 27.86 12.26
CA TYR A 148 -24.39 26.47 11.86
C TYR A 148 -23.03 25.91 12.25
N ASP A 149 -23.05 24.94 13.17
CA ASP A 149 -21.89 24.41 13.86
C ASP A 149 -21.50 23.04 13.30
N ILE A 150 -20.30 22.94 12.74
CA ILE A 150 -19.75 21.68 12.20
C ILE A 150 -18.66 21.18 13.14
N LYS A 151 -18.79 19.93 13.60
CA LYS A 151 -17.82 19.28 14.49
C LYS A 151 -16.95 18.31 13.70
N LEU A 152 -15.64 18.56 13.68
CA LEU A 152 -14.65 17.66 13.07
C LEU A 152 -13.88 16.90 14.15
N LYS A 153 -13.71 15.59 13.94
CA LYS A 153 -12.82 14.73 14.74
C LYS A 153 -11.41 14.77 14.16
N VAL A 154 -10.41 14.51 14.99
CA VAL A 154 -9.02 14.38 14.55
C VAL A 154 -8.65 12.90 14.40
N ALA A 155 -8.11 12.56 13.25
CA ALA A 155 -7.50 11.26 12.98
C ALA A 155 -6.03 11.47 12.63
N PHE A 156 -5.16 10.64 13.16
CA PHE A 156 -3.77 10.61 12.76
C PHE A 156 -3.58 9.52 11.70
N ILE A 157 -2.78 9.82 10.69
CA ILE A 157 -2.46 8.93 9.56
C ILE A 157 -0.97 9.09 9.20
N GLY A 158 -0.47 8.31 8.24
CA GLY A 158 0.88 8.46 7.71
C GLY A 158 1.76 7.22 7.86
N SER A 159 2.84 7.19 7.07
CA SER A 159 3.80 6.08 6.96
C SER A 159 4.55 5.80 8.28
N PHE A 160 4.87 6.84 9.05
CA PHE A 160 5.53 6.71 10.34
C PHE A 160 4.70 5.87 11.33
N LEU A 161 3.41 6.16 11.44
CA LEU A 161 2.49 5.43 12.33
C LEU A 161 2.24 4.01 11.85
N LEU A 162 2.24 3.81 10.52
CA LEU A 162 2.15 2.49 9.93
C LEU A 162 3.34 1.61 10.31
N ARG A 163 4.58 2.12 10.18
CA ARG A 163 5.80 1.41 10.59
C ARG A 163 5.76 1.02 12.06
N ASP A 164 5.45 1.97 12.94
CA ASP A 164 5.36 1.72 14.38
C ASP A 164 4.30 0.66 14.73
N ALA A 165 3.15 0.67 14.06
CA ALA A 165 2.10 -0.34 14.28
C ALA A 165 2.53 -1.74 13.80
N VAL A 166 3.22 -1.82 12.65
CA VAL A 166 3.78 -3.08 12.14
C VAL A 166 4.85 -3.62 13.08
N SER A 167 5.77 -2.78 13.57
CA SER A 167 6.80 -3.17 14.55
C SER A 167 6.23 -3.68 15.87
N ARG A 168 5.02 -3.26 16.25
CA ARG A 168 4.31 -3.75 17.44
C ARG A 168 3.41 -4.95 17.19
N ALA A 169 3.41 -5.49 15.96
CA ALA A 169 2.53 -6.57 15.50
C ALA A 169 1.02 -6.27 15.70
N ASP A 170 0.62 -5.00 15.65
CA ASP A 170 -0.76 -4.57 15.90
C ASP A 170 -1.59 -4.53 14.60
N LEU A 171 -2.13 -5.69 14.24
CA LEU A 171 -2.87 -5.88 12.98
C LEU A 171 -4.11 -5.00 12.86
N GLU A 172 -4.87 -4.83 13.95
CA GLU A 172 -6.12 -4.05 13.93
C GLU A 172 -5.83 -2.57 13.67
N THR A 173 -4.75 -2.05 14.28
CA THR A 173 -4.29 -0.69 14.05
C THR A 173 -3.80 -0.48 12.60
N VAL A 174 -3.07 -1.44 12.03
CA VAL A 174 -2.62 -1.40 10.63
C VAL A 174 -3.82 -1.43 9.65
N ARG A 175 -4.81 -2.30 9.91
CA ARG A 175 -6.04 -2.38 9.11
C ARG A 175 -6.82 -1.06 9.17
N GLY A 176 -6.95 -0.47 10.36
CA GLY A 176 -7.60 0.82 10.57
C GLY A 176 -6.91 1.98 9.85
N LEU A 177 -5.58 1.93 9.74
CA LEU A 177 -4.73 2.87 9.01
C LEU A 177 -4.99 2.84 7.51
N ILE A 178 -4.84 1.66 6.93
CA ILE A 178 -5.00 1.39 5.51
C ILE A 178 -6.41 1.79 5.06
N LYS A 179 -7.43 1.45 5.85
CA LYS A 179 -8.82 1.81 5.55
C LYS A 179 -9.05 3.33 5.47
N ARG A 180 -8.30 4.13 6.23
CA ARG A 180 -8.44 5.60 6.28
C ARG A 180 -7.60 6.33 5.25
N GLN A 181 -6.44 5.77 4.91
CA GLN A 181 -5.52 6.32 3.93
C GLN A 181 -5.01 5.18 3.05
N ARG A 182 -5.82 4.73 2.09
CA ARG A 182 -5.43 3.66 1.16
C ARG A 182 -4.16 4.00 0.38
N SER A 183 -3.96 5.29 0.10
CA SER A 183 -2.76 5.79 -0.59
C SER A 183 -1.49 5.78 0.26
N VAL A 184 -1.56 5.47 1.57
CA VAL A 184 -0.38 5.52 2.45
C VAL A 184 0.71 4.56 1.98
N LEU A 185 0.33 3.40 1.46
CA LEU A 185 1.25 2.38 0.95
C LEU A 185 1.75 2.69 -0.45
N ALA A 186 0.85 3.18 -1.33
CA ALA A 186 1.21 3.59 -2.68
C ALA A 186 2.15 4.81 -2.71
N GLY A 187 2.18 5.61 -1.64
CA GLY A 187 3.06 6.76 -1.49
C GLY A 187 4.40 6.47 -0.80
N LEU A 188 4.66 5.24 -0.35
CA LEU A 188 5.97 4.87 0.21
C LEU A 188 7.02 4.79 -0.90
N SER A 189 8.26 5.15 -0.57
CA SER A 189 9.38 4.80 -1.45
C SER A 189 9.62 3.29 -1.44
N LEU A 190 10.42 2.81 -2.39
CA LEU A 190 10.75 1.40 -2.51
C LEU A 190 11.52 0.90 -1.27
N ASP A 191 12.54 1.64 -0.83
CA ASP A 191 13.33 1.33 0.37
C ASP A 191 12.46 1.26 1.63
N GLU A 192 11.49 2.16 1.72
CA GLU A 192 10.55 2.22 2.83
C GLU A 192 9.60 1.03 2.83
N SER A 193 9.23 0.56 1.65
CA SER A 193 8.36 -0.60 1.47
C SER A 193 9.09 -1.91 1.78
N ASN A 194 10.32 -2.07 1.28
CA ASN A 194 11.19 -3.21 1.59
C ASN A 194 11.53 -3.26 3.09
N SER A 195 11.84 -2.10 3.69
CA SER A 195 12.09 -2.01 5.14
C SER A 195 10.85 -2.40 5.96
N LEU A 196 9.67 -1.96 5.54
CA LEU A 196 8.41 -2.31 6.21
C LEU A 196 8.10 -3.80 6.08
N LEU A 197 8.32 -4.38 4.90
CA LEU A 197 8.12 -5.80 4.65
C LEU A 197 9.08 -6.67 5.47
N ARG A 198 10.37 -6.30 5.53
CA ARG A 198 11.36 -7.01 6.35
C ARG A 198 10.94 -7.09 7.81
N VAL A 199 10.51 -5.95 8.38
CA VAL A 199 10.01 -5.89 9.76
C VAL A 199 8.75 -6.74 9.93
N ALA A 200 7.85 -6.78 8.93
CA ALA A 200 6.64 -7.60 8.98
C ALA A 200 6.95 -9.12 8.92
N SER A 201 7.96 -9.52 8.15
CA SER A 201 8.38 -10.92 8.00
C SER A 201 9.12 -11.47 9.23
N GLU A 202 9.73 -10.60 10.05
CA GLU A 202 10.43 -10.97 11.29
C GLU A 202 9.48 -11.13 12.50
N LEU A 203 8.17 -10.88 12.34
CA LEU A 203 7.17 -11.03 13.41
C LEU A 203 6.86 -12.51 13.70
N ASP A 204 6.37 -12.80 14.92
CA ASP A 204 5.96 -14.16 15.33
C ASP A 204 4.86 -14.76 14.44
N ASN A 205 3.97 -13.91 13.90
CA ASN A 205 2.89 -14.29 12.97
C ASN A 205 2.91 -13.36 11.74
N PRO A 206 3.81 -13.61 10.76
CA PRO A 206 4.06 -12.67 9.66
C PRO A 206 2.97 -12.73 8.60
N ASP A 207 2.33 -13.90 8.40
CA ASP A 207 1.43 -14.17 7.27
C ASP A 207 0.26 -13.18 7.18
N ASP A 208 -0.44 -12.95 8.30
CA ASP A 208 -1.60 -12.05 8.31
C ASP A 208 -1.21 -10.58 8.11
N MET A 209 -0.05 -10.17 8.63
CA MET A 209 0.44 -8.79 8.51
C MET A 209 0.96 -8.51 7.10
N VAL A 210 1.78 -9.41 6.56
CA VAL A 210 2.33 -9.32 5.21
C VAL A 210 1.18 -9.36 4.19
N LEU A 211 0.25 -10.30 4.32
CA LEU A 211 -0.90 -10.39 3.43
C LEU A 211 -1.73 -9.09 3.44
N LEU A 212 -2.00 -8.53 4.63
CA LEU A 212 -2.74 -7.27 4.75
C LEU A 212 -2.02 -6.10 4.05
N LEU A 213 -0.69 -6.00 4.15
CA LEU A 213 0.10 -4.95 3.51
C LEU A 213 0.12 -5.10 1.98
N LEU A 214 0.25 -6.33 1.49
CA LEU A 214 0.22 -6.66 0.06
C LEU A 214 -1.15 -6.40 -0.56
N GLU A 215 -2.23 -6.91 0.04
CA GLU A 215 -3.62 -6.66 -0.40
C GLU A 215 -3.95 -5.16 -0.44
N ALA A 216 -3.33 -4.40 0.45
CA ALA A 216 -3.50 -2.97 0.54
C ALA A 216 -2.66 -2.17 -0.47
N GLY A 217 -1.78 -2.83 -1.23
CA GLY A 217 -1.02 -2.25 -2.34
C GLY A 217 0.39 -1.76 -1.99
N LEU A 218 1.07 -2.42 -1.04
CA LEU A 218 2.50 -2.20 -0.79
C LEU A 218 3.33 -2.63 -2.03
N ARG A 219 4.18 -1.74 -2.54
CA ARG A 219 5.07 -2.02 -3.69
C ARG A 219 6.36 -2.67 -3.22
N ILE A 220 6.90 -3.63 -3.97
CA ILE A 220 8.14 -4.34 -3.65
C ILE A 220 8.98 -4.39 -4.92
N HIS A 221 10.27 -4.00 -4.87
CA HIS A 221 11.25 -4.25 -5.94
C HIS A 221 12.72 -4.25 -5.44
N GLU A 222 13.53 -5.08 -6.11
CA GLU A 222 14.98 -5.38 -6.07
C GLU A 222 15.90 -4.73 -5.03
N THR A 223 16.67 -5.56 -4.33
CA THR A 223 18.03 -5.20 -3.91
C THR A 223 19.05 -5.71 -4.92
N VAL A 224 19.58 -4.80 -5.72
CA VAL A 224 20.84 -4.96 -6.45
C VAL A 224 21.96 -5.29 -5.45
N ARG A 225 22.59 -6.44 -5.69
CA ARG A 225 23.98 -6.84 -5.42
C ARG A 225 24.76 -6.06 -4.35
N SER A 226 25.15 -6.79 -3.30
CA SER A 226 26.49 -6.67 -2.72
C SER A 226 27.19 -8.03 -2.75
N ASP A 227 27.99 -8.20 -3.80
CA ASP A 227 29.34 -8.76 -3.79
C ASP A 227 29.59 -10.08 -3.06
N HIS A 228 29.68 -11.16 -3.84
CA HIS A 228 30.97 -11.78 -4.17
C HIS A 228 30.72 -12.98 -5.10
N PHE A 229 30.92 -12.83 -6.41
CA PHE A 229 31.66 -13.80 -7.23
C PHE A 229 32.11 -13.10 -8.52
N ASN A 230 33.41 -13.26 -8.80
CA ASN A 230 34.18 -12.56 -9.81
C ASN A 230 33.68 -12.78 -11.25
N ARG A 231 33.60 -11.66 -11.98
CA ARG A 231 34.05 -11.40 -13.37
C ARG A 231 33.77 -12.45 -14.46
N HIS A 232 32.97 -12.06 -15.44
CA HIS A 232 33.52 -11.64 -16.72
C HIS A 232 32.64 -10.57 -17.37
N ASP A 233 33.32 -9.60 -17.97
CA ASP A 233 32.81 -8.39 -18.62
C ASP A 233 31.89 -8.73 -19.79
N ASP A 234 30.74 -8.05 -19.91
CA ASP A 234 30.54 -7.07 -20.98
C ASP A 234 29.22 -6.31 -20.83
N VAL A 235 29.29 -5.07 -21.32
CA VAL A 235 28.33 -3.98 -21.26
C VAL A 235 27.08 -4.32 -22.09
N HIS A 236 25.87 -4.04 -21.60
CA HIS A 236 24.86 -3.40 -22.44
C HIS A 236 23.78 -2.64 -21.66
N VAL A 237 23.65 -1.38 -22.06
CA VAL A 237 22.57 -0.44 -21.78
C VAL A 237 21.29 -0.97 -22.43
N ALA A 238 20.20 -1.10 -21.68
CA ALA A 238 18.88 -1.37 -22.23
C ALA A 238 17.99 -0.12 -22.12
N ASP A 239 17.47 0.26 -23.28
CA ASP A 239 16.68 1.44 -23.58
C ASP A 239 15.39 1.55 -22.77
N ALA A 240 15.11 2.78 -22.34
CA ALA A 240 13.86 3.18 -21.73
C ALA A 240 12.75 3.24 -22.80
N ASN A 241 12.06 2.11 -23.07
CA ASN A 241 10.78 2.10 -23.78
C ASN A 241 10.08 0.73 -23.74
N ASN A 242 9.76 0.17 -22.55
CA ASN A 242 8.70 -0.86 -22.51
C ASN A 242 8.11 -1.11 -21.11
N VAL A 243 7.17 -0.27 -20.67
CA VAL A 243 6.53 -0.37 -19.34
C VAL A 243 5.79 -1.71 -19.12
N GLN A 244 5.49 -2.48 -20.16
CA GLN A 244 4.92 -3.84 -20.03
C GLN A 244 5.98 -4.95 -19.89
N HIS A 245 7.19 -4.77 -20.41
CA HIS A 245 8.29 -5.73 -20.16
C HIS A 245 8.96 -5.55 -18.81
N VAL A 246 8.89 -4.35 -18.23
CA VAL A 246 9.50 -4.10 -16.91
C VAL A 246 8.83 -4.96 -15.85
N GLU A 247 7.49 -5.01 -15.80
CA GLU A 247 6.78 -5.83 -14.79
C GLU A 247 7.09 -7.34 -14.91
N ASP A 248 7.18 -7.91 -16.12
CA ASP A 248 7.50 -9.34 -16.28
C ASP A 248 8.96 -9.68 -15.88
N VAL A 249 9.90 -8.76 -16.12
CA VAL A 249 11.32 -8.86 -15.71
C VAL A 249 11.46 -8.78 -14.19
N GLU A 250 10.75 -7.80 -13.63
CA GLU A 250 10.71 -7.48 -12.20
C GLU A 250 10.20 -8.65 -11.36
N HIS A 251 9.05 -9.23 -11.71
CA HIS A 251 8.50 -10.37 -10.98
C HIS A 251 9.31 -11.66 -11.17
N GLY A 252 9.96 -11.82 -12.34
CA GLY A 252 10.79 -12.98 -12.64
C GLY A 252 12.07 -13.05 -11.80
N GLU A 253 12.68 -11.91 -11.52
CA GLU A 253 13.84 -11.80 -10.64
C GLU A 253 13.56 -12.23 -9.19
N LEU A 254 12.37 -11.94 -8.67
CA LEU A 254 11.96 -12.40 -7.34
C LEU A 254 11.91 -13.92 -7.25
N VAL A 255 11.41 -14.59 -8.31
CA VAL A 255 11.39 -16.05 -8.37
C VAL A 255 12.81 -16.60 -8.40
N LEU A 256 13.72 -15.97 -9.15
CA LEU A 256 15.12 -16.39 -9.22
C LEU A 256 15.84 -16.21 -7.88
N GLU A 257 15.61 -15.10 -7.18
CA GLU A 257 16.22 -14.83 -5.88
C GLU A 257 15.69 -15.76 -4.78
N ALA A 258 14.38 -15.95 -4.71
CA ALA A 258 13.78 -16.92 -3.80
C ALA A 258 14.27 -18.35 -4.08
N SER A 259 14.47 -18.70 -5.36
CA SER A 259 15.06 -19.97 -5.79
C SER A 259 16.54 -20.09 -5.42
N ARG A 260 17.31 -18.99 -5.53
CA ARG A 260 18.73 -18.90 -5.17
C ARG A 260 18.96 -19.07 -3.68
N ASN A 261 18.02 -18.60 -2.86
CA ASN A 261 18.08 -18.69 -1.39
C ASN A 261 17.37 -19.94 -0.85
N GLY A 262 16.72 -20.74 -1.70
CA GLY A 262 15.97 -21.92 -1.29
C GLY A 262 14.72 -21.60 -0.46
N ASN A 263 14.19 -20.37 -0.57
CA ASN A 263 13.07 -19.89 0.23
C ASN A 263 11.74 -20.42 -0.32
N VAL A 264 11.39 -21.65 0.05
CA VAL A 264 10.17 -22.32 -0.41
C VAL A 264 8.90 -21.53 -0.07
N ARG A 265 8.85 -20.89 1.11
CA ARG A 265 7.67 -20.12 1.54
C ARG A 265 7.43 -18.89 0.67
N GLU A 266 8.51 -18.22 0.30
CA GLU A 266 8.44 -17.07 -0.60
C GLU A 266 8.01 -17.51 -1.99
N LEU A 267 8.56 -18.61 -2.50
CA LEU A 267 8.12 -19.17 -3.77
C LEU A 267 6.63 -19.59 -3.75
N GLU A 268 6.14 -20.22 -2.67
CA GLU A 268 4.70 -20.53 -2.52
C GLU A 268 3.85 -19.26 -2.53
N THR A 269 4.35 -18.20 -1.90
CA THR A 269 3.68 -16.89 -1.88
C THR A 269 3.62 -16.28 -3.27
N LEU A 270 4.75 -16.27 -4.00
CA LEU A 270 4.86 -15.77 -5.37
C LEU A 270 3.92 -16.52 -6.33
N LEU A 271 3.80 -17.85 -6.16
CA LEU A 271 2.87 -18.66 -6.93
C LEU A 271 1.41 -18.28 -6.65
N ARG A 272 1.06 -18.05 -5.37
CA ARG A 272 -0.29 -17.69 -4.95
C ARG A 272 -0.74 -16.31 -5.46
N ILE A 273 0.19 -15.37 -5.60
CA ILE A 273 -0.09 -14.04 -6.17
C ILE A 273 -0.11 -14.04 -7.71
N GLY A 274 0.17 -15.17 -8.35
CA GLY A 274 0.08 -15.35 -9.81
C GLY A 274 1.30 -14.86 -10.58
N VAL A 275 2.49 -14.80 -9.95
CA VAL A 275 3.73 -14.47 -10.65
C VAL A 275 4.09 -15.56 -11.67
N ASN A 276 4.58 -15.14 -12.83
CA ASN A 276 5.06 -16.04 -13.87
C ASN A 276 6.44 -16.61 -13.52
N PHE A 277 6.54 -17.92 -13.39
CA PHE A 277 7.77 -18.61 -13.01
C PHE A 277 8.61 -19.07 -14.20
N ASN A 278 8.09 -18.97 -15.42
CA ASN A 278 8.83 -19.32 -16.65
C ASN A 278 9.76 -18.19 -17.12
N TYR A 279 10.09 -17.26 -16.22
CA TYR A 279 11.04 -16.21 -16.51
C TYR A 279 12.44 -16.78 -16.75
N ARG A 280 13.14 -16.20 -17.74
CA ARG A 280 14.50 -16.54 -18.13
C ARG A 280 15.38 -15.33 -17.87
N TYR A 281 16.37 -15.49 -17.00
CA TYR A 281 17.40 -14.49 -16.72
C TYR A 281 18.47 -14.46 -17.80
N ASP A 282 19.48 -13.62 -17.62
CA ASP A 282 20.72 -13.64 -18.39
C ASP A 282 21.23 -15.08 -18.61
N TYR A 283 21.68 -15.35 -19.84
CA TYR A 283 22.08 -16.68 -20.32
C TYR A 283 20.95 -17.74 -20.33
N GLY A 284 19.68 -17.32 -20.28
CA GLY A 284 18.53 -18.21 -20.41
C GLY A 284 18.22 -19.01 -19.15
N LEU A 285 18.81 -18.67 -18.01
CA LEU A 285 18.64 -19.40 -16.76
C LEU A 285 17.23 -19.24 -16.19
N THR A 286 16.61 -20.34 -15.79
CA THR A 286 15.31 -20.37 -15.10
C THR A 286 15.47 -20.54 -13.59
N ALA A 287 14.37 -20.34 -12.85
CA ALA A 287 14.31 -20.61 -11.42
C ALA A 287 14.80 -22.03 -11.04
N VAL A 288 14.47 -23.02 -11.88
CA VAL A 288 14.90 -24.42 -11.67
C VAL A 288 16.42 -24.57 -11.79
N HIS A 289 17.04 -23.90 -12.78
CA HIS A 289 18.51 -23.90 -12.92
C HIS A 289 19.18 -23.33 -11.68
N VAL A 290 18.70 -22.19 -11.19
CA VAL A 290 19.29 -21.50 -10.04
C VAL A 290 19.13 -22.33 -8.76
N ALA A 291 17.94 -22.88 -8.51
CA ALA A 291 17.70 -23.75 -7.36
C ALA A 291 18.54 -25.04 -7.44
N ALA A 292 18.71 -25.61 -8.63
CA ALA A 292 19.53 -26.79 -8.87
C ALA A 292 21.01 -26.53 -8.59
N PHE A 293 21.56 -25.44 -9.13
CA PHE A 293 22.96 -25.03 -8.92
C PHE A 293 23.28 -24.77 -7.44
N LYS A 294 22.29 -24.31 -6.67
CA LYS A 294 22.45 -24.05 -5.23
C LYS A 294 22.16 -25.26 -4.34
N GLY A 295 21.75 -26.41 -4.90
CA GLY A 295 21.42 -27.61 -4.14
C GLY A 295 20.15 -27.47 -3.29
N HIS A 296 19.21 -26.63 -3.70
CA HIS A 296 17.98 -26.36 -2.94
C HIS A 296 16.86 -27.32 -3.35
N LYS A 297 16.98 -28.57 -2.91
CA LYS A 297 16.09 -29.67 -3.28
C LYS A 297 14.60 -29.41 -3.02
N GLU A 298 14.23 -28.77 -1.90
CA GLU A 298 12.83 -28.43 -1.60
C GLU A 298 12.29 -27.35 -2.54
N ALA A 299 13.12 -26.39 -2.94
CA ALA A 299 12.76 -25.38 -3.94
C ALA A 299 12.54 -26.03 -5.31
N VAL A 300 13.42 -26.93 -5.74
CA VAL A 300 13.25 -27.72 -6.98
C VAL A 300 11.93 -28.51 -6.96
N LEU A 301 11.60 -29.17 -5.84
CA LEU A 301 10.33 -29.89 -5.71
C LEU A 301 9.11 -28.98 -5.80
N MET A 302 9.16 -27.80 -5.18
CA MET A 302 8.07 -26.83 -5.24
C MET A 302 7.91 -26.31 -6.68
N LEU A 303 9.00 -25.97 -7.38
CA LEU A 303 8.97 -25.48 -8.76
C LEU A 303 8.43 -26.57 -9.70
N CYS A 304 8.81 -27.83 -9.49
CA CYS A 304 8.24 -28.97 -10.20
C CYS A 304 6.72 -29.10 -9.96
N LYS A 305 6.25 -28.93 -8.72
CA LYS A 305 4.81 -28.92 -8.40
C LYS A 305 4.06 -27.75 -9.04
N ALA A 306 4.74 -26.62 -9.21
CA ALA A 306 4.22 -25.46 -9.94
C ALA A 306 4.17 -25.67 -11.46
N GLY A 307 4.63 -26.82 -11.96
CA GLY A 307 4.54 -27.19 -13.38
C GLY A 307 5.69 -26.68 -14.24
N LEU A 308 6.80 -26.25 -13.64
CA LEU A 308 7.98 -25.84 -14.40
C LEU A 308 8.64 -27.05 -15.05
N ASP A 309 9.14 -26.81 -16.26
CA ASP A 309 9.89 -27.80 -17.02
C ASP A 309 11.27 -28.03 -16.38
N LEU A 310 11.57 -29.29 -16.04
CA LEU A 310 12.85 -29.71 -15.49
C LEU A 310 13.89 -30.03 -16.58
N GLU A 311 13.48 -30.03 -17.84
CA GLU A 311 14.33 -30.25 -19.02
C GLU A 311 14.53 -28.96 -19.82
N CYS A 312 14.14 -27.80 -19.27
CA CYS A 312 14.36 -26.53 -19.94
C CYS A 312 15.86 -26.28 -20.16
N GLU A 313 16.25 -25.84 -21.36
CA GLU A 313 17.64 -25.55 -21.68
C GLU A 313 17.96 -24.08 -21.40
N ASP A 314 19.14 -23.78 -20.87
CA ASP A 314 19.74 -22.43 -20.88
C ASP A 314 20.32 -22.07 -22.26
N ASP A 315 20.94 -20.90 -22.41
CA ASP A 315 21.49 -20.44 -23.69
C ASP A 315 22.73 -21.23 -24.13
N GLU A 316 23.37 -22.01 -23.24
CA GLU A 316 24.44 -22.97 -23.58
C GLU A 316 23.92 -24.41 -23.77
N GLY A 317 22.62 -24.64 -23.63
CA GLY A 317 22.00 -25.95 -23.73
C GLY A 317 22.10 -26.80 -22.44
N HIS A 318 22.51 -26.22 -21.31
CA HIS A 318 22.44 -26.93 -20.05
C HIS A 318 20.99 -27.07 -19.63
N VAL A 319 20.56 -28.29 -19.32
CA VAL A 319 19.38 -28.55 -18.51
C VAL A 319 19.70 -28.43 -17.01
N PRO A 320 18.72 -28.18 -16.11
CA PRO A 320 18.94 -28.05 -14.67
C PRO A 320 19.69 -29.21 -14.01
N LEU A 321 19.61 -30.42 -14.56
CA LEU A 321 20.39 -31.57 -14.09
C LEU A 321 21.92 -31.34 -14.20
N HIS A 322 22.41 -30.62 -15.23
CA HIS A 322 23.83 -30.25 -15.31
C HIS A 322 24.25 -29.39 -14.10
N MET A 323 23.42 -28.39 -13.78
CA MET A 323 23.65 -27.46 -12.67
C MET A 323 23.57 -28.16 -11.31
N ALA A 324 22.61 -29.09 -11.13
CA ALA A 324 22.52 -29.92 -9.93
C ALA A 324 23.78 -30.77 -9.73
N VAL A 325 24.31 -31.37 -10.81
CA VAL A 325 25.55 -32.13 -10.75
C VAL A 325 26.75 -31.25 -10.42
N GLU A 326 26.84 -30.06 -11.01
CA GLU A 326 27.92 -29.11 -10.72
C GLU A 326 27.91 -28.63 -9.26
N SER A 327 26.73 -28.55 -8.63
CA SER A 327 26.61 -28.24 -7.20
C SER A 327 27.19 -29.32 -6.28
N GLY A 328 27.27 -30.56 -6.75
CA GLY A 328 27.64 -31.73 -5.96
C GLY A 328 26.60 -32.20 -4.94
N ASP A 329 25.40 -31.59 -4.88
CA ASP A 329 24.36 -32.02 -3.96
C ASP A 329 23.62 -33.28 -4.46
N PHE A 330 24.02 -34.43 -3.92
CA PHE A 330 23.45 -35.74 -4.24
C PHE A 330 21.92 -35.78 -4.15
N GLU A 331 21.33 -35.12 -3.15
CA GLU A 331 19.88 -35.17 -2.94
C GLU A 331 19.12 -34.42 -4.02
N THR A 332 19.61 -33.24 -4.43
CA THR A 332 19.04 -32.49 -5.56
C THR A 332 19.15 -33.30 -6.85
N VAL A 333 20.30 -33.92 -7.14
CA VAL A 333 20.46 -34.79 -8.31
C VAL A 333 19.49 -35.97 -8.26
N ARG A 334 19.35 -36.63 -7.10
CA ARG A 334 18.41 -37.75 -6.92
C ARG A 334 16.98 -37.36 -7.29
N ILE A 335 16.54 -36.16 -6.90
CA ILE A 335 15.20 -35.66 -7.25
C ILE A 335 15.01 -35.54 -8.76
N PHE A 336 15.96 -34.94 -9.48
CA PHE A 336 15.86 -34.83 -10.94
C PHE A 336 15.76 -36.20 -11.61
N VAL A 337 16.56 -37.16 -11.15
CA VAL A 337 16.59 -38.53 -11.69
C VAL A 337 15.33 -39.32 -11.33
N GLU A 338 14.75 -39.11 -10.15
CA GLU A 338 13.44 -39.66 -9.76
C GLU A 338 12.27 -39.04 -10.53
N LYS A 339 12.39 -37.78 -10.95
CA LYS A 339 11.41 -37.09 -11.80
C LYS A 339 11.47 -37.49 -13.27
N GLY A 340 12.40 -38.38 -13.65
CA GLY A 340 12.49 -38.94 -15.00
C GLY A 340 13.14 -38.01 -16.02
N VAL A 341 13.92 -37.02 -15.56
CA VAL A 341 14.72 -36.17 -16.45
C VAL A 341 15.75 -37.01 -17.20
N ASN A 342 15.98 -36.68 -18.47
CA ASN A 342 16.97 -37.34 -19.31
C ASN A 342 18.40 -37.19 -18.74
N VAL A 343 18.90 -38.26 -18.13
CA VAL A 343 20.25 -38.33 -17.56
C VAL A 343 21.37 -38.23 -18.59
N ASN A 344 21.04 -38.39 -19.88
CA ASN A 344 21.95 -38.29 -21.02
C ASN A 344 21.75 -37.00 -21.82
N ALA A 345 21.09 -35.98 -21.26
CA ALA A 345 21.00 -34.66 -21.90
C ALA A 345 22.41 -34.14 -22.23
N MET A 346 22.56 -33.53 -23.40
CA MET A 346 23.81 -32.94 -23.86
C MET A 346 23.62 -31.46 -24.04
N ASN A 347 24.52 -30.65 -23.47
CA ASN A 347 24.58 -29.23 -23.81
C ASN A 347 25.14 -29.00 -25.23
N LYS A 348 25.22 -27.74 -25.67
CA LYS A 348 25.74 -27.38 -27.00
C LYS A 348 27.21 -27.77 -27.23
N LYS A 349 27.95 -28.04 -26.17
CA LYS A 349 29.35 -28.52 -26.20
C LYS A 349 29.45 -30.05 -26.15
N GLY A 350 28.32 -30.76 -26.17
CA GLY A 350 28.26 -32.22 -26.07
C GLY A 350 28.58 -32.77 -24.67
N VAL A 351 28.54 -31.92 -23.65
CA VAL A 351 28.80 -32.31 -22.26
C VAL A 351 27.54 -32.93 -21.66
N THR A 352 27.70 -34.07 -20.99
CA THR A 352 26.62 -34.77 -20.26
C THR A 352 26.73 -34.53 -18.75
N PRO A 353 25.64 -34.73 -17.97
CA PRO A 353 25.70 -34.69 -16.51
C PRO A 353 26.72 -35.67 -15.93
N LEU A 354 26.83 -36.90 -16.48
CA LEU A 354 27.82 -37.87 -16.01
C LEU A 354 29.27 -37.40 -16.25
N TYR A 355 29.53 -36.72 -17.37
CA TYR A 355 30.85 -36.12 -17.62
C TYR A 355 31.17 -35.06 -16.57
N LEU A 356 30.24 -34.15 -16.26
CA LEU A 356 30.43 -33.14 -15.20
C LEU A 356 30.70 -33.80 -13.85
N ALA A 357 29.89 -34.79 -13.45
CA ALA A 357 30.07 -35.50 -12.18
C ALA A 357 31.49 -36.10 -12.08
N ARG A 358 32.02 -36.63 -13.19
CA ARG A 358 33.37 -37.20 -13.24
C ARG A 358 34.47 -36.14 -13.15
N VAL A 359 34.30 -35.02 -13.84
CA VAL A 359 35.25 -33.89 -13.82
C VAL A 359 35.34 -33.27 -12.43
N TRP A 360 34.21 -33.10 -11.75
CA TRP A 360 34.15 -32.52 -10.40
C TRP A 360 34.42 -33.55 -9.28
N GLY A 361 34.50 -34.85 -9.61
CA GLY A 361 34.85 -35.90 -8.66
C GLY A 361 33.72 -36.35 -7.74
N HIS A 362 32.46 -36.15 -8.14
CA HIS A 362 31.28 -36.57 -7.38
C HIS A 362 30.97 -38.06 -7.66
N GLU A 363 31.67 -38.95 -6.96
CA GLU A 363 31.61 -40.41 -7.18
C GLU A 363 30.21 -41.00 -6.91
N ASP A 364 29.55 -40.55 -5.86
CA ASP A 364 28.18 -40.93 -5.50
C ASP A 364 27.15 -40.52 -6.56
N VAL A 365 27.29 -39.31 -7.11
CA VAL A 365 26.49 -38.82 -8.23
C VAL A 365 26.78 -39.63 -9.50
N CYS A 366 28.03 -40.00 -9.76
CA CYS A 366 28.38 -40.87 -10.89
C CYS A 366 27.69 -42.23 -10.76
N GLU A 367 27.74 -42.88 -9.59
CA GLU A 367 27.09 -44.16 -9.33
C GLU A 367 25.58 -44.07 -9.53
N LEU A 368 24.94 -43.02 -9.02
CA LEU A 368 23.52 -42.78 -9.19
C LEU A 368 23.12 -42.63 -10.67
N LEU A 369 23.86 -41.82 -11.44
CA LEU A 369 23.59 -41.60 -12.85
C LEU A 369 23.81 -42.88 -13.68
N ILE A 370 24.90 -43.62 -13.44
CA ILE A 370 25.18 -44.90 -14.11
C ILE A 370 24.09 -45.93 -13.79
N GLY A 371 23.68 -46.03 -12.52
CA GLY A 371 22.58 -46.90 -12.07
C GLY A 371 21.23 -46.57 -12.72
N ARG A 372 21.10 -45.39 -13.33
CA ARG A 372 19.90 -44.90 -14.01
C ARG A 372 20.07 -44.78 -15.52
N GLY A 373 21.10 -45.44 -16.08
CA GLY A 373 21.28 -45.57 -17.52
C GLY A 373 22.06 -44.43 -18.18
N ALA A 374 22.84 -43.66 -17.42
CA ALA A 374 23.79 -42.72 -18.00
C ALA A 374 24.87 -43.47 -18.79
N LEU A 375 25.07 -43.08 -20.05
CA LEU A 375 26.03 -43.73 -20.93
C LEU A 375 27.46 -43.37 -20.48
N SER A 376 28.22 -44.39 -20.08
CA SER A 376 29.62 -44.25 -19.66
C SER A 376 30.58 -43.95 -20.82
N THR A 377 30.11 -44.07 -22.05
CA THR A 377 30.88 -43.82 -23.26
C THR A 377 31.04 -42.32 -23.51
N LEU A 378 32.28 -41.86 -23.43
CA LEU A 378 32.80 -40.69 -24.15
C LEU A 378 32.56 -40.87 -25.65
N SER A 379 31.32 -40.70 -26.13
CA SER A 379 31.10 -40.47 -27.54
C SER A 379 31.52 -39.03 -27.81
N LEU A 380 32.81 -38.86 -28.08
CA LEU A 380 33.32 -37.79 -28.92
C LEU A 380 32.51 -37.79 -30.23
N ALA A 381 31.36 -37.12 -30.24
CA ALA A 381 30.75 -36.64 -31.46
C ALA A 381 31.50 -35.36 -31.87
N LEU A 382 32.79 -35.52 -32.18
CA LEU A 382 33.41 -34.72 -33.22
C LEU A 382 32.86 -35.29 -34.54
N ALA A 383 31.84 -34.65 -35.08
CA ALA A 383 31.40 -34.83 -36.46
C ALA A 383 31.04 -33.46 -37.03
#